data_AF-A0A914UTU0-F1
#
_entry.id   AF-A0A914UTU0-F1
#
_cell.length_a   1.000
_cell.length_b   1.000
_cell.length_c   1.000
_cell.angle_alpha   90.00
_cell.angle_beta   90.00
_cell.angle_gamma   90.00
#
_symmetry.space_group_name_H-M   'P 1'
#
loop_
_entity.id
_entity.type
_entity.pdbx_description
1 polymer ?
#
loop_
_entity_poly.entity_id
_entity_poly.type
_entity_poly.pdbx_seq_one_letter_code
_entity_poly.pdbx_strand_id
1 'polypeptide(L)'
;MAGSTSLYADAYCKVLKGELKIKCYFFPSAQAKAIRVDQIKGIYYDKPKLSKHCGTAKLWGMTFSPVWWACDMKRFFHGSKKYKIVVVNTGTSIKKGFTVKDMDAFLHAIRPMLPPDAIIINDLPF
;
A
#
# COMPACT_ATOMS: atom_id res chain seq x y z
N MET A 1 16.29 -22.70 7.06
CA MET A 1 15.70 -21.36 6.85
C MET A 1 14.33 -21.56 6.22
N ALA A 2 13.23 -21.37 6.96
CA ALA A 2 11.89 -21.54 6.40
C ALA A 2 11.66 -20.44 5.35
N GLY A 3 11.60 -20.82 4.07
CA GLY A 3 11.29 -19.90 2.99
C GLY A 3 9.90 -19.31 3.23
N SER A 4 9.82 -18.01 3.50
CA SER A 4 8.55 -17.31 3.65
C SER A 4 7.80 -17.36 2.31
N THR A 5 6.76 -18.18 2.24
CA THR A 5 5.90 -18.36 1.06
C THR A 5 5.25 -17.03 0.68
N SER A 6 5.40 -16.63 -0.58
CA SER A 6 4.78 -15.43 -1.15
C SER A 6 3.35 -15.73 -1.55
N LEU A 7 2.38 -15.01 -0.99
CA LEU A 7 0.97 -15.13 -1.33
C LEU A 7 0.59 -14.19 -2.48
N TYR A 8 1.26 -13.04 -2.57
CA TYR A 8 1.11 -12.07 -3.66
C TYR A 8 2.40 -11.29 -3.85
N ALA A 9 2.74 -10.93 -5.09
CA ALA A 9 3.87 -10.06 -5.38
C ALA A 9 3.63 -9.29 -6.68
N ASP A 10 3.91 -7.99 -6.66
CA ASP A 10 3.95 -7.15 -7.85
C ASP A 10 5.20 -6.25 -7.86
N ALA A 11 5.24 -5.23 -8.71
CA ALA A 11 6.38 -4.31 -8.80
C ALA A 11 6.56 -3.41 -7.55
N TYR A 12 5.52 -3.23 -6.75
CA TYR A 12 5.45 -2.22 -5.68
C TYR A 12 5.32 -2.81 -4.29
N CYS A 13 4.82 -4.03 -4.17
CA CYS A 13 4.64 -4.69 -2.89
C CYS A 13 4.74 -6.22 -3.00
N LYS A 14 4.81 -6.85 -1.84
CA LYS A 14 4.80 -8.30 -1.66
C LYS A 14 4.03 -8.64 -0.40
N VAL A 15 3.08 -9.56 -0.48
CA VAL A 15 2.40 -10.15 0.67
C VAL A 15 3.01 -11.51 0.92
N LEU A 16 3.58 -11.65 2.11
CA LEU A 16 4.12 -12.89 2.67
C LEU A 16 3.17 -13.38 3.77
N LYS A 17 3.36 -14.61 4.25
CA LYS A 17 2.64 -15.09 5.43
C LYS A 17 2.94 -14.20 6.64
N GLY A 18 1.96 -13.41 7.08
CA GLY A 18 2.04 -12.51 8.23
C GLY A 18 2.75 -11.16 7.98
N GLU A 19 3.26 -10.88 6.78
CA GLU A 19 3.96 -9.62 6.48
C GLU A 19 3.53 -9.00 5.14
N LEU A 20 3.30 -7.69 5.15
CA LEU A 20 3.22 -6.85 3.96
C LEU A 20 4.54 -6.10 3.79
N LYS A 21 5.20 -6.32 2.66
CA LYS A 21 6.43 -5.62 2.28
C LYS A 21 6.14 -4.62 1.15
N ILE A 22 6.34 -3.34 1.42
CA ILE A 22 6.24 -2.26 0.44
C ILE A 22 7.64 -1.99 -0.12
N LYS A 23 7.81 -2.06 -1.45
CA LYS A 23 9.08 -1.86 -2.14
C LYS A 23 9.35 -0.36 -2.34
N CYS A 24 10.63 0.01 -2.46
CA CYS A 24 11.05 1.39 -2.73
C CYS A 24 10.42 2.44 -1.80
N TYR A 25 10.33 2.14 -0.50
CA TYR A 25 9.52 2.93 0.44
C TYR A 25 10.28 4.14 1.01
N PHE A 26 11.46 3.91 1.59
CA PHE A 26 12.23 4.95 2.25
C PHE A 26 12.99 5.82 1.25
N PHE A 27 12.80 7.13 1.32
CA PHE A 27 13.63 8.09 0.60
C PHE A 27 14.85 8.46 1.45
N PRO A 28 16.07 8.57 0.89
CA PRO A 28 16.44 8.34 -0.51
C PRO A 28 16.89 6.89 -0.82
N SER A 29 16.99 6.02 0.19
CA SER A 29 17.64 4.70 0.08
C SER A 29 16.86 3.66 -0.75
N ALA A 30 15.61 3.94 -1.10
CA ALA A 30 14.66 3.01 -1.72
C ALA A 30 14.51 1.67 -0.97
N GLN A 31 14.87 1.64 0.32
CA GLN A 31 14.71 0.45 1.13
C GLN A 31 13.23 0.11 1.28
N ALA A 32 12.95 -1.19 1.29
CA ALA A 32 11.59 -1.70 1.47
C ALA A 32 11.14 -1.53 2.93
N LYS A 33 9.85 -1.31 3.13
CA LYS A 33 9.21 -1.30 4.44
C LYS A 33 8.47 -2.61 4.66
N ALA A 34 8.84 -3.36 5.69
CA ALA A 34 8.03 -4.45 6.21
C ALA A 34 7.00 -3.93 7.23
N ILE A 35 5.80 -4.48 7.18
CA ILE A 35 4.67 -4.24 8.08
C ILE A 35 4.10 -5.60 8.45
N ARG A 36 4.01 -5.91 9.74
CA ARG A 36 3.31 -7.13 10.15
C ARG A 36 1.81 -6.95 9.91
N VAL A 37 1.16 -7.97 9.36
CA VAL A 37 -0.26 -7.88 8.98
C VAL A 37 -1.16 -7.69 10.20
N ASP A 38 -0.77 -8.24 11.36
CA ASP A 38 -1.48 -8.09 12.63
C ASP A 38 -1.51 -6.64 13.18
N GLN A 39 -0.64 -5.76 12.67
CA GLN A 39 -0.63 -4.34 13.02
C GLN A 39 -1.53 -3.50 12.11
N ILE A 40 -2.05 -4.07 11.02
CA ILE A 40 -2.86 -3.34 10.04
C ILE A 40 -4.27 -3.15 10.62
N LYS A 41 -4.61 -1.90 10.93
CA LYS A 41 -5.94 -1.49 11.40
C LYS A 41 -6.87 -1.09 10.27
N GLY A 42 -6.32 -0.69 9.12
CA GLY A 42 -7.14 -0.31 7.98
C GLY A 42 -6.39 -0.31 6.66
N ILE A 43 -7.07 -0.73 5.61
CA ILE A 43 -6.61 -0.65 4.21
C ILE A 43 -7.60 0.23 3.45
N TYR A 44 -7.09 1.31 2.89
CA TYR A 44 -7.85 2.28 2.11
C TYR A 44 -7.33 2.24 0.68
N TYR A 45 -8.20 2.27 -0.31
CA TYR A 45 -7.75 2.25 -1.69
C TYR A 45 -8.69 3.00 -2.64
N ASP A 46 -8.12 3.50 -3.73
CA ASP A 46 -8.89 4.13 -4.80
C ASP A 46 -8.16 3.99 -6.15
N LYS A 47 -8.83 4.35 -7.24
CA LYS A 47 -8.27 4.46 -8.58
C LYS A 47 -7.19 5.56 -8.61
N PRO A 48 -6.06 5.34 -9.30
CA PRO A 48 -5.06 6.38 -9.51
C PRO A 48 -5.62 7.48 -10.42
N LYS A 49 -6.14 8.56 -9.84
CA LYS A 49 -6.60 9.75 -10.58
C LYS A 49 -5.86 11.00 -10.10
N LEU A 50 -5.04 11.59 -10.97
CA LEU A 50 -4.26 12.79 -10.64
C LEU A 50 -5.16 13.95 -10.16
N SER A 51 -6.28 14.17 -10.84
CA SER A 51 -7.22 15.25 -10.50
C SER A 51 -7.87 15.10 -9.12
N LYS A 52 -8.11 13.86 -8.66
CA LYS A 52 -8.71 13.58 -7.34
C LYS A 52 -7.68 13.65 -6.21
N HIS A 53 -6.42 13.31 -6.49
CA HIS A 53 -5.39 13.12 -5.45
C HIS A 53 -4.23 14.11 -5.54
N CYS A 54 -4.40 15.21 -6.28
CA CYS A 54 -3.42 16.27 -6.32
C CYS A 54 -3.19 16.83 -4.90
N GLY A 55 -1.93 16.87 -4.45
CA GLY A 55 -1.56 17.36 -3.10
C GLY A 55 -1.70 16.34 -1.96
N THR A 56 -2.49 15.28 -2.12
CA THR A 56 -2.70 14.23 -1.09
C THR A 56 -1.98 12.92 -1.40
N ALA A 57 -1.82 12.58 -2.68
CA ALA A 57 -0.95 11.52 -3.15
C ALA A 57 0.32 12.07 -3.81
N LYS A 58 1.43 11.31 -3.72
CA LYS A 58 2.73 11.72 -4.27
C LYS A 58 3.47 10.56 -4.92
N LEU A 59 4.37 10.91 -5.82
CA LEU A 59 5.24 9.93 -6.47
C LEU A 59 6.21 9.27 -5.48
N TRP A 60 6.75 10.01 -4.50
CA TRP A 60 7.59 9.48 -3.42
C TRP A 60 7.67 10.45 -2.22
N GLY A 61 7.74 9.91 -1.00
CA GLY A 61 7.95 10.67 0.23
C GLY A 61 6.66 11.19 0.87
N MET A 62 6.81 12.14 1.80
CA MET A 62 5.68 12.69 2.54
C MET A 62 4.91 13.74 1.74
N THR A 63 3.61 13.81 2.02
CA THR A 63 2.66 14.85 1.53
C THR A 63 2.22 15.75 2.69
N PHE A 64 1.34 16.72 2.41
CA PHE A 64 0.65 17.46 3.46
C PHE A 64 -0.39 16.62 4.22
N SER A 65 -0.78 15.47 3.65
CA SER A 65 -1.53 14.44 4.39
C SER A 65 -0.57 13.62 5.27
N PRO A 66 -1.05 12.97 6.35
CA PRO A 66 -0.25 12.07 7.19
C PRO A 66 0.03 10.73 6.49
N VAL A 67 0.40 10.77 5.21
CA VAL A 67 0.72 9.62 4.36
C VAL A 67 2.13 9.80 3.79
N TRP A 68 2.96 8.79 4.01
CA TRP A 68 4.25 8.64 3.37
C TRP A 68 4.13 7.67 2.20
N TRP A 69 4.45 8.14 1.00
CA TRP A 69 4.29 7.39 -0.24
C TRP A 69 5.58 6.69 -0.63
N ALA A 70 5.48 5.41 -0.98
CA ALA A 70 6.54 4.68 -1.67
C ALA A 70 6.80 5.26 -3.07
N CYS A 71 7.99 5.01 -3.61
CA CYS A 71 8.37 5.48 -4.93
C CYS A 71 7.58 4.77 -6.03
N ASP A 72 6.80 5.54 -6.78
CA ASP A 72 6.17 5.14 -8.03
C ASP A 72 6.00 6.37 -8.94
N MET A 73 6.97 6.59 -9.84
CA MET A 73 6.95 7.70 -10.79
C MET A 73 5.81 7.59 -11.82
N LYS A 74 5.16 6.43 -11.91
CA LYS A 74 4.04 6.17 -12.83
C LYS A 74 2.69 6.12 -12.10
N ARG A 75 2.64 6.44 -10.79
CA ARG A 75 1.46 6.27 -9.92
C ARG A 75 0.15 6.72 -10.55
N PHE A 76 0.15 7.86 -11.23
CA PHE A 76 -1.05 8.46 -11.82
C PHE A 76 -1.25 8.16 -13.31
N PHE A 77 -0.31 7.46 -13.94
CA PHE A 77 -0.28 7.16 -15.38
C PHE A 77 -0.39 5.66 -15.67
N HIS A 78 -0.75 4.86 -14.66
CA HIS A 78 -1.04 3.45 -14.87
C HIS A 78 -2.30 3.30 -15.72
N GLY A 79 -2.14 2.78 -16.95
CA GLY A 79 -3.22 2.67 -17.92
C GLY A 79 -4.27 1.58 -17.62
N SER A 80 -4.05 0.73 -16.62
CA SER A 80 -4.97 -0.37 -16.29
C SER A 80 -5.83 -0.05 -15.07
N LYS A 81 -7.14 -0.34 -15.19
CA LYS A 81 -8.15 -0.16 -14.12
C LYS A 81 -7.89 -1.00 -12.87
N LYS A 82 -7.02 -2.03 -13.00
CA LYS A 82 -6.61 -2.91 -11.90
C LYS A 82 -5.68 -2.23 -10.90
N TYR A 83 -4.92 -1.23 -11.35
CA TYR A 83 -4.03 -0.48 -10.47
C TYR A 83 -4.86 0.33 -9.48
N LYS A 84 -4.46 0.27 -8.22
CA LYS A 84 -5.00 1.10 -7.14
C LYS A 84 -3.87 1.79 -6.41
N ILE A 85 -4.16 2.98 -5.91
CA ILE A 85 -3.38 3.57 -4.84
C ILE A 85 -3.95 3.06 -3.52
N VAL A 86 -3.06 2.66 -2.63
CA VAL A 86 -3.41 2.00 -1.37
C VAL A 86 -2.74 2.76 -0.24
N VAL A 87 -3.47 2.97 0.85
CA VAL A 87 -2.98 3.54 2.10
C VAL A 87 -3.24 2.54 3.22
N VAL A 88 -2.17 2.15 3.92
CA VAL A 88 -2.24 1.25 5.08
C VAL A 88 -2.11 2.06 6.36
N ASN A 89 -3.11 1.90 7.23
CA ASN A 89 -3.11 2.42 8.59
C ASN A 89 -2.68 1.32 9.57
N THR A 90 -1.66 1.60 10.36
CA THR A 90 -1.17 0.68 11.41
C THR A 90 -1.41 1.23 12.83
N GLY A 91 -2.28 2.24 12.98
CA GLY A 91 -2.50 2.95 14.23
C GLY A 91 -1.44 3.99 14.60
N THR A 92 -0.41 4.19 13.76
CA THR A 92 0.59 5.25 13.93
C THR A 92 0.14 6.53 13.26
N SER A 93 0.73 7.67 13.64
CA SER A 93 0.47 8.99 13.03
C SER A 93 0.69 9.00 11.51
N ILE A 94 1.73 8.31 11.02
CA ILE A 94 2.06 8.24 9.59
C ILE A 94 1.52 6.95 8.96
N LYS A 95 0.61 7.11 7.98
CA LYS A 95 0.08 6.03 7.14
C LYS A 95 1.03 5.75 5.96
N LYS A 96 0.93 4.55 5.39
CA LYS A 96 1.86 4.03 4.38
C LYS A 96 1.16 3.97 3.04
N GLY A 97 1.50 4.87 2.13
CA GLY A 97 0.93 4.96 0.78
C GLY A 97 1.76 4.19 -0.25
N PHE A 98 1.14 3.40 -1.12
CA PHE A 98 1.83 2.69 -2.20
C PHE A 98 0.86 2.32 -3.33
N THR A 99 1.40 1.74 -4.41
CA THR A 99 0.61 1.27 -5.55
C THR A 99 0.44 -0.24 -5.46
N VAL A 100 -0.73 -0.73 -5.86
CA VAL A 100 -1.00 -2.16 -6.05
C VAL A 100 -1.47 -2.37 -7.48
N LYS A 101 -0.86 -3.31 -8.21
CA LYS A 101 -1.14 -3.57 -9.63
C LYS A 101 -2.45 -4.33 -9.85
N ASP A 102 -2.77 -5.25 -8.95
CA ASP A 102 -3.99 -6.07 -8.99
C ASP A 102 -4.59 -6.13 -7.58
N MET A 103 -5.55 -5.23 -7.33
CA MET A 103 -6.14 -5.07 -6.00
C MET A 103 -6.93 -6.30 -5.55
N ASP A 104 -7.59 -6.99 -6.47
CA ASP A 104 -8.40 -8.16 -6.13
C ASP A 104 -7.51 -9.31 -5.65
N ALA A 105 -6.41 -9.57 -6.37
CA ALA A 105 -5.42 -10.56 -5.95
C ALA A 105 -4.70 -10.17 -4.65
N PHE A 106 -4.40 -8.89 -4.46
CA PHE A 106 -3.82 -8.37 -3.22
C PHE A 106 -4.77 -8.59 -2.03
N LEU A 107 -6.04 -8.23 -2.15
CA LEU A 107 -7.05 -8.39 -1.10
C LEU A 107 -7.29 -9.87 -0.80
N HIS A 108 -7.36 -10.73 -1.82
CA HIS A 108 -7.48 -12.18 -1.63
C HIS A 108 -6.32 -12.74 -0.81
N ALA A 109 -5.10 -12.27 -1.04
CA ALA A 109 -3.91 -12.70 -0.32
C ALA A 109 -3.85 -12.15 1.12
N ILE A 110 -4.13 -10.87 1.35
CA ILE A 110 -3.90 -10.22 2.66
C ILE A 110 -5.08 -10.37 3.63
N ARG A 111 -6.31 -10.36 3.12
CA ARG A 111 -7.54 -10.30 3.95
C ARG A 111 -7.66 -11.43 4.96
N PRO A 112 -7.34 -12.70 4.66
CA PRO A 112 -7.45 -13.80 5.62
C PRO A 112 -6.50 -13.66 6.84
N MET A 113 -5.47 -12.82 6.73
CA MET A 113 -4.47 -12.62 7.78
C MET A 113 -4.67 -11.33 8.57
N LEU A 114 -5.64 -10.50 8.19
CA LEU A 114 -5.91 -9.25 8.89
C LEU A 114 -6.58 -9.50 10.24
N PRO A 115 -6.34 -8.62 11.23
CA PRO A 115 -7.12 -8.61 12.46
C PRO A 115 -8.64 -8.53 12.20
N PRO A 116 -9.49 -9.14 13.05
CA PRO A 116 -10.94 -9.12 12.88
C PRO A 116 -11.57 -7.72 12.82
N ASP A 117 -10.94 -6.75 13.48
CA ASP A 117 -11.36 -5.34 13.55
C ASP A 117 -10.75 -4.47 12.43
N ALA A 118 -9.90 -5.04 11.57
CA ALA A 118 -9.29 -4.30 10.48
C ALA A 118 -10.33 -3.96 9.40
N ILE A 119 -10.42 -2.68 9.05
CA ILE A 119 -11.37 -2.20 8.04
C ILE A 119 -10.74 -2.14 6.64
N ILE A 120 -11.55 -2.38 5.61
CA ILE A 120 -11.15 -2.23 4.21
C ILE A 120 -12.14 -1.28 3.52
N ILE A 121 -11.66 -0.13 3.05
CA ILE A 121 -12.50 0.95 2.52
C ILE A 121 -12.03 1.33 1.12
N ASN A 122 -12.99 1.45 0.18
CA ASN A 122 -12.76 1.86 -1.21
C ASN A 122 -12.86 3.38 -1.38
N ASP A 123 -12.14 4.10 -0.50
CA ASP A 123 -11.88 5.52 -0.59
C ASP A 123 -10.65 5.85 0.28
N LEU A 124 -9.97 6.96 0.01
CA LEU A 124 -8.76 7.32 0.75
C LEU A 124 -9.07 8.09 2.04
N PRO A 125 -8.21 8.00 3.08
CA PRO A 125 -8.52 8.49 4.41
C PRO A 125 -8.10 9.96 4.60
N PHE A 126 -8.38 10.82 3.63
CA PHE A 126 -8.02 12.25 3.62
C PHE A 126 -8.99 13.08 2.78
#